data_AF-A0A838QW32-F1
#
_entry.id   AF-A0A838QW32-F1
#
_cell.length_a   1.000
_cell.length_b   1.000
_cell.length_c   1.000
_cell.angle_alpha   90.00
_cell.angle_beta   90.00
_cell.angle_gamma   90.00
#
_symmetry.space_group_name_H-M   'P 1'
#
loop_
_entity.id
_entity.type
_entity.pdbx_description
1 polymer ?
#
loop_
_entity_poly.entity_id
_entity_poly.type
_entity_poly.pdbx_seq_one_letter_code
_entity_poly.pdbx_strand_id
1 'polypeptide(L)' 'MKTAISIPDEVFDAAEDAARRLSISRSEFYTKAVQRFLQEQNDDAVTAKLNEVYSTNSSELDPMLHEMTLRSIGKDSW' A
#
# COMPACT_ATOMS: atom_id res chain seq x y z
N MET A 1 -9.01 5.02 20.76
CA MET A 1 -8.22 5.06 22.01
C MET A 1 -7.39 6.35 22.04
N LYS A 2 -7.00 6.87 23.21
CA LYS A 2 -6.12 8.04 23.33
C LYS A 2 -4.78 7.59 23.88
N THR A 3 -3.71 7.89 23.16
CA THR A 3 -2.33 7.54 23.52
C THR A 3 -1.47 8.78 23.31
N ALA A 4 -0.61 9.09 24.27
CA ALA A 4 0.42 10.11 24.11
C ALA A 4 1.66 9.47 23.46
N ILE A 5 2.21 10.12 22.45
CA ILE A 5 3.43 9.72 21.75
C ILE A 5 4.44 10.84 21.84
N SER A 6 5.72 10.50 21.98
CA SER A 6 6.82 11.46 21.88
C SER A 6 7.32 11.48 20.44
N ILE A 7 7.44 12.68 19.87
CA ILE A 7 7.99 12.92 18.53
C ILE A 7 8.93 14.14 18.59
N PRO A 8 9.91 14.25 17.68
CA PRO A 8 10.75 15.45 17.59
C PRO A 8 9.91 16.71 17.31
N ASP A 9 10.33 17.85 17.87
CA ASP A 9 9.62 19.13 17.72
C ASP A 9 9.48 19.54 16.25
N GLU A 10 10.52 19.32 15.43
CA GLU A 10 10.50 19.59 13.99
C GLU A 10 9.38 18.84 13.25
N VAL A 11 9.08 17.60 13.67
CA VAL A 11 8.02 16.77 13.09
C VAL A 11 6.66 17.27 13.55
N PHE A 12 6.56 17.64 14.83
CA PHE A 12 5.34 18.20 15.40
C PHE A 12 4.94 19.49 14.67
N ASP A 13 5.88 20.44 14.52
CA ASP A 13 5.62 21.73 13.87
C ASP A 13 5.22 21.55 12.40
N ALA A 14 5.91 20.67 11.67
CA ALA A 14 5.56 20.34 10.29
C ALA A 14 4.16 19.74 10.16
N ALA A 15 3.77 18.87 11.11
CA ALA A 15 2.44 18.28 11.15
C ALA A 15 1.36 19.32 11.50
N GLU A 16 1.62 20.25 12.42
CA GLU A 16 0.70 21.34 12.77
C GLU A 16 0.40 22.24 11.57
N ASP A 17 1.44 22.62 10.83
CA ASP A 17 1.29 23.46 9.65
C ASP A 17 0.57 22.71 8.53
N ALA A 18 0.84 21.42 8.34
CA ALA A 18 0.13 20.60 7.37
C ALA A 18 -1.35 20.42 7.73
N ALA A 19 -1.67 20.13 8.99
CA ALA A 19 -3.04 20.01 9.46
C ALA A 19 -3.82 21.32 9.27
N ARG A 20 -3.19 22.46 9.57
CA ARG A 20 -3.77 23.79 9.36
C ARG A 20 -4.05 24.08 7.88
N ARG A 21 -3.09 23.79 6.99
CA ARG A 21 -3.28 23.96 5.54
C ARG A 21 -4.42 23.10 4.99
N LEU A 22 -4.61 21.91 5.55
CA LEU A 22 -5.65 20.96 5.16
C LEU A 22 -6.99 21.22 5.86
N SER A 23 -7.07 22.19 6.79
CA SER A 23 -8.25 22.47 7.61
C SER A 23 -8.77 21.24 8.37
N ILE A 24 -7.87 20.38 8.85
CA ILE A 24 -8.22 19.19 9.66
C ILE A 24 -7.62 19.28 11.06
N SER A 25 -8.16 18.47 11.97
CA SER A 25 -7.60 18.38 13.32
C SER A 25 -6.24 17.67 13.31
N ARG A 26 -5.40 17.98 14.30
CA ARG A 26 -4.11 17.31 14.53
C ARG A 26 -4.26 15.80 14.64
N SER A 27 -5.22 15.36 15.44
CA SER A 27 -5.54 13.93 15.62
C SER A 27 -5.94 13.27 14.32
N GLU A 28 -6.68 13.96 13.45
CA GLU A 28 -7.06 13.45 12.14
C GLU A 28 -5.85 13.35 11.20
N PHE A 29 -4.98 14.37 11.19
CA PHE A 29 -3.75 14.35 10.41
C PHE A 29 -2.87 13.15 10.78
N TYR A 30 -2.57 12.96 12.07
CA TYR A 30 -1.79 11.81 12.54
C TYR A 30 -2.47 10.47 12.23
N THR A 31 -3.81 10.39 12.37
CA THR A 31 -4.55 9.17 12.03
C THR A 31 -4.40 8.83 10.55
N LYS A 32 -4.58 9.81 9.66
CA LYS A 32 -4.42 9.62 8.20
C LYS A 32 -2.99 9.24 7.85
N ALA A 33 -1.99 9.87 8.47
CA ALA A 33 -0.58 9.56 8.24
C ALA A 33 -0.26 8.11 8.61
N VAL A 34 -0.68 7.65 9.79
CA VAL A 34 -0.47 6.26 10.23
C VAL A 34 -1.21 5.28 9.33
N GLN A 35 -2.46 5.56 8.96
CA GLN A 35 -3.21 4.71 8.03
C GLN A 35 -2.49 4.56 6.69
N ARG A 36 -2.02 5.67 6.14
CA ARG A 36 -1.29 5.66 4.86
C ARG A 36 0.01 4.89 4.97
N PHE A 37 0.79 5.12 6.02
CA PHE A 37 2.03 4.39 6.26
C PHE A 37 1.78 2.88 6.34
N LEU A 38 0.77 2.45 7.11
CA LEU A 38 0.41 1.04 7.22
C LEU A 38 -0.07 0.43 5.89
N GLN A 39 -0.75 1.20 5.04
CA GLN A 39 -1.14 0.76 3.70
C GLN A 39 0.07 0.60 2.78
N GLU A 40 1.01 1.54 2.82
CA GLU A 40 2.25 1.50 2.04
C GLU A 40 3.18 0.36 2.46
N GLN A 41 3.12 -0.08 3.72
CA GLN A 41 3.90 -1.23 4.20
C GLN A 41 3.23 -2.58 3.94
N ASN A 42 2.01 -2.60 3.41
CA ASN A 42 1.24 -3.83 3.21
C ASN A 42 1.30 -4.25 1.74
N ASP A 43 2.50 -4.55 1.23
CA ASP A 43 2.70 -5.16 -0.11
C ASP A 43 1.88 -6.46 -0.25
N ASP A 44 1.71 -7.19 0.85
CA ASP A 44 0.87 -8.38 0.93
C ASP A 44 -0.63 -8.09 0.77
N ALA A 45 -1.10 -6.86 1.00
CA ALA A 45 -2.52 -6.53 0.83
C ALA A 45 -2.95 -6.59 -0.63
N VAL A 46 -2.08 -6.21 -1.57
CA VAL A 46 -2.39 -6.28 -3.00
C VAL A 46 -2.49 -7.74 -3.43
N THR A 47 -1.50 -8.55 -3.07
CA THR A 47 -1.48 -10.00 -3.33
C THR A 47 -2.67 -10.69 -2.67
N ALA A 48 -2.97 -10.39 -1.40
CA ALA A 48 -4.11 -10.96 -0.69
C ALA A 48 -5.45 -10.59 -1.34
N LYS A 49 -5.59 -9.35 -1.83
CA LYS A 49 -6.81 -8.89 -2.50
C LYS A 49 -6.96 -9.48 -3.90
N LEU A 50 -5.86 -9.67 -4.64
CA LEU A 50 -5.86 -10.43 -5.89
C LEU A 50 -6.22 -11.90 -5.64
N ASN A 51 -5.68 -12.52 -4.60
CA ASN A 51 -6.03 -13.88 -4.20
C ASN A 51 -7.51 -14.01 -3.84
N GLU A 52 -8.10 -13.01 -3.18
CA GLU A 52 -9.55 -12.99 -2.90
C GLU A 52 -10.37 -12.97 -4.20
N VAL A 53 -10.02 -12.11 -5.16
CA VAL A 53 -10.72 -12.02 -6.45
C VAL A 53 -10.57 -13.31 -7.26
N TYR A 54 -9.36 -13.87 -7.33
CA TYR A 54 -9.09 -15.10 -8.09
C TYR A 54 -9.45 -16.39 -7.34
N SER A 55 -9.86 -16.31 -6.07
CA SER A 55 -10.45 -17.47 -5.37
C SER A 55 -11.82 -17.85 -5.94
N THR A 56 -12.51 -16.90 -6.60
CA THR A 56 -13.84 -17.08 -7.18
C THR A 56 -13.85 -16.95 -8.70
N ASN A 57 -12.81 -16.39 -9.30
CA ASN A 57 -12.67 -16.20 -10.74
C ASN A 57 -11.43 -16.95 -11.23
N SER A 58 -11.54 -17.72 -12.31
CA SER A 58 -10.37 -18.38 -12.89
C SER A 58 -9.35 -17.34 -13.37
N SER A 59 -8.11 -17.50 -12.93
CA SER A 59 -6.94 -16.76 -13.42
C SER A 59 -6.19 -17.51 -14.53
N GLU A 60 -6.74 -18.64 -15.00
CA GLU A 60 -6.09 -19.47 -16.00
C GLU A 60 -5.95 -18.71 -17.33
N LEU A 61 -4.72 -18.66 -17.82
CA LEU A 61 -4.44 -18.17 -19.16
C LEU A 61 -4.82 -19.24 -20.17
N ASP A 62 -5.23 -18.81 -21.36
CA ASP A 62 -5.36 -19.73 -22.50
C ASP A 62 -4.04 -20.51 -22.67
N PRO A 63 -4.09 -21.86 -22.77
CA PRO A 63 -2.88 -22.68 -22.82
C PRO A 63 -1.91 -22.32 -23.95
N MET A 64 -2.42 -21.87 -25.11
CA MET A 64 -1.56 -21.42 -26.21
C MET A 64 -0.90 -20.09 -25.90
N LEU A 65 -1.64 -19.13 -25.32
CA LEU A 65 -1.07 -17.85 -24.90
C LEU A 65 -0.01 -18.02 -23.81
N HIS A 66 -0.21 -18.97 -22.89
CA HIS A 66 0.77 -19.29 -21.84
C HIS A 66 2.09 -19.80 -22.44
N GLU A 67 2.03 -20.76 -23.36
CA GLU A 67 3.19 -21.29 -24.09
C GLU A 67 3.90 -20.23 -24.92
N MET A 68 3.15 -19.38 -25.64
CA MET A 68 3.73 -18.29 -26.44
C MET A 68 4.46 -17.27 -25.57
N THR A 69 3.92 -16.95 -24.38
CA THR A 69 4.54 -16.01 -23.43
C THR A 69 5.82 -16.59 -22.82
N LEU A 70 5.80 -17.86 -22.41
CA LEU A 70 7.00 -18.53 -21.88
C LEU A 70 8.15 -18.59 -22.90
N ARG A 71 7.83 -18.68 -24.19
CA ARG A 71 8.82 -18.68 -25.28
C ARG A 71 9.32 -17.28 -25.66
N SER A 72 8.55 -16.23 -25.37
CA SER A 72 8.93 -14.84 -25.68
C SER A 72 9.80 -14.22 -24.61
N ILE A 73 9.69 -14.70 -23.36
CA ILE A 73 10.66 -14.41 -22.30
C ILE A 73 11.97 -15.12 -22.69
N GLY A 74 12.96 -14.34 -23.13
CA GLY A 74 14.30 -14.85 -23.38
C GLY A 74 14.80 -15.60 -22.14
N LYS A 75 15.59 -16.67 -22.34
CA LYS A 75 16.22 -17.36 -21.21
C LYS A 75 17.10 -16.36 -20.46
N ASP A 76 16.59 -15.79 -19.38
CA ASP A 76 17.40 -15.04 -18.45
C ASP A 76 18.35 -16.02 -17.80
N SER A 77 19.64 -15.81 -18.05
CA SER A 77 20.73 -16.46 -17.35
C SER A 77 20.86 -15.81 -15.97
N TRP A 78 20.00 -16.22 -15.05
CA TRP A 78 20.32 -16.07 -13.63
C TRP A 78 21.24 -17.21 -13.19
#